data_AF-A0A2T0TRR3-F1
#
_entry.id   AF-A0A2T0TRR3-F1
#
_cell.length_a   1.000
_cell.length_b   1.000
_cell.length_c   1.000
_cell.angle_alpha   90.00
_cell.angle_beta   90.00
_cell.angle_gamma   90.00
#
_symmetry.space_group_name_H-M   'P 1'
#
loop_
_entity.id
_entity.type
_entity.pdbx_description
1 polymer ?
#
loop_
_entity_poly.entity_id
_entity_poly.type
_entity_poly.pdbx_seq_one_letter_code
_entity_poly.pdbx_strand_id
1 'polypeptide(L)'
;MPWRDLPERYGPRKTTHERLRKWTADGTWDRILTEVVTKDDAVGAVQWTVSVDSSAVRAHQHAAGARKKGAAAPRSRSSPSMAKHSGVPAAD
;
A
#
# COMPACT_ATOMS: atom_id res chain seq x y z
N MET A 1 4.98 -8.19 -11.10
CA MET A 1 5.43 -9.58 -10.89
C MET A 1 6.13 -9.69 -9.55
N PRO A 2 5.66 -10.55 -8.64
CA PRO A 2 6.37 -10.81 -7.40
C PRO A 2 7.72 -11.50 -7.70
N TRP A 3 8.74 -11.23 -6.88
CA TRP A 3 10.04 -11.92 -6.93
C TRP A 3 9.95 -13.45 -6.90
N ARG A 4 8.78 -14.00 -6.53
CA ARG A 4 8.48 -15.44 -6.56
C ARG A 4 8.57 -16.05 -7.95
N ASP A 5 8.28 -15.29 -8.98
CA ASP A 5 8.20 -15.80 -10.35
C ASP A 5 9.54 -15.72 -11.09
N LEU A 6 10.64 -15.43 -10.37
CA LEU A 6 11.97 -15.40 -10.94
C LEU A 6 12.38 -16.79 -11.47
N PRO A 7 12.71 -16.93 -12.76
CA PRO A 7 13.16 -18.20 -13.32
C PRO A 7 14.43 -18.74 -12.65
N GLU A 8 14.48 -20.06 -12.43
CA GLU A 8 15.57 -20.73 -11.72
C GLU A 8 16.95 -20.50 -12.36
N ARG A 9 17.00 -20.29 -13.69
CA ARG A 9 18.23 -19.97 -14.44
C ARG A 9 18.99 -18.74 -13.91
N TYR A 10 18.33 -17.85 -13.17
CA TYR A 10 18.96 -16.65 -12.59
C TYR A 10 19.52 -16.87 -11.18
N GLY A 11 19.35 -18.07 -10.63
CA GLY A 11 19.82 -18.45 -9.31
C GLY A 11 18.96 -17.92 -8.16
N PRO A 12 19.50 -17.95 -6.92
CA PRO A 12 18.76 -17.56 -5.73
C PRO A 12 18.30 -16.09 -5.78
N ARG A 13 17.01 -15.85 -5.49
CA ARG A 13 16.38 -14.52 -5.52
C ARG A 13 17.16 -13.44 -4.75
N LYS A 14 17.74 -13.80 -3.60
CA LYS A 14 18.56 -12.89 -2.79
C LYS A 14 19.77 -12.37 -3.58
N THR A 15 20.49 -13.27 -4.25
CA THR A 15 21.67 -12.89 -5.06
C THR A 15 21.30 -12.06 -6.27
N THR A 16 20.19 -12.37 -6.95
CA THR A 16 19.68 -11.57 -8.07
C THR A 16 19.27 -10.18 -7.62
N HIS A 17 18.58 -10.07 -6.49
CA HIS A 17 18.21 -8.77 -5.90
C HIS A 17 19.44 -7.95 -5.51
N GLU A 18 20.43 -8.55 -4.85
CA GLU A 18 21.68 -7.86 -4.49
C GLU A 18 22.44 -7.37 -5.71
N ARG A 19 22.50 -8.17 -6.78
CA ARG A 19 23.10 -7.76 -8.05
C ARG A 19 22.36 -6.58 -8.67
N LEU A 20 21.02 -6.67 -8.76
CA LEU A 20 20.19 -5.58 -9.26
C LEU A 20 20.46 -4.30 -8.46
N ARG A 21 20.43 -4.38 -7.12
CA ARG A 21 20.70 -3.23 -6.25
C ARG A 21 22.05 -2.58 -6.54
N LYS A 22 23.12 -3.38 -6.67
CA LYS A 22 24.47 -2.87 -6.98
C LYS A 22 24.49 -2.19 -8.35
N TRP A 23 23.91 -2.84 -9.37
CA TRP A 23 23.87 -2.31 -10.73
C TRP A 23 23.00 -1.06 -10.89
N THR A 24 21.94 -0.95 -10.10
CA THR A 24 21.17 0.30 -10.03
C THR A 24 21.99 1.40 -9.35
N ALA A 25 22.71 1.08 -8.27
CA ALA A 25 23.50 2.06 -7.54
C ALA A 25 24.72 2.57 -8.34
N ASP A 26 25.33 1.72 -9.17
CA ASP A 26 26.50 2.07 -9.99
C ASP A 26 26.15 2.48 -11.44
N GLY A 27 24.86 2.55 -11.79
CA GLY A 27 24.37 2.95 -13.12
C GLY A 27 24.58 1.90 -14.21
N THR A 28 25.03 0.68 -13.89
CA THR A 28 25.09 -0.44 -14.86
C THR A 28 23.70 -0.78 -15.40
N TRP A 29 22.68 -0.76 -14.54
CA TRP A 29 21.31 -1.05 -14.95
C TRP A 29 20.79 -0.04 -15.98
N ASP A 30 21.04 1.25 -15.77
CA ASP A 30 20.58 2.31 -16.66
C ASP A 30 21.22 2.21 -18.06
N ARG A 31 22.51 1.84 -18.10
CA ARG A 31 23.24 1.62 -19.37
C ARG A 31 22.67 0.44 -20.14
N ILE A 32 22.42 -0.69 -19.46
CA ILE A 32 21.79 -1.86 -20.07
C ILE A 32 20.40 -1.51 -20.59
N LEU A 33 19.60 -0.80 -19.79
CA LEU A 33 18.24 -0.41 -20.17
C LEU A 33 18.25 0.49 -21.40
N THR A 34 19.12 1.51 -21.42
CA THR A 34 19.25 2.44 -22.56
C THR A 34 19.56 1.68 -23.84
N GLU A 35 20.56 0.81 -23.81
CA GLU A 35 20.99 0.04 -24.97
C GLU A 35 19.87 -0.87 -25.52
N VAL A 36 19.12 -1.53 -24.62
CA VAL A 36 18.00 -2.39 -25.02
C VAL A 36 16.87 -1.56 -25.65
N VAL A 37 16.50 -0.43 -25.02
CA VAL A 37 15.46 0.46 -25.56
C VAL A 37 15.87 1.00 -26.93
N THR A 38 17.12 1.45 -27.11
CA THR A 38 17.61 1.94 -28.40
C THR A 38 17.53 0.87 -29.49
N LYS A 39 17.87 -0.38 -29.18
CA LYS A 39 17.79 -1.48 -30.15
C LYS A 39 16.36 -1.79 -30.56
N ASP A 40 15.45 -1.86 -29.60
CA ASP A 40 14.05 -2.17 -29.87
C ASP A 40 13.34 -0.99 -30.56
N ASP A 41 13.71 0.25 -30.24
CA ASP A 41 13.17 1.46 -30.87
C ASP A 41 13.55 1.53 -32.35
N ALA A 42 14.79 1.15 -32.68
CA ALA A 42 15.29 1.10 -34.05
C ALA A 42 14.51 0.13 -34.96
N VAL A 43 13.85 -0.89 -34.38
CA VAL A 43 12.99 -1.83 -35.12
C VAL A 43 11.49 -1.57 -34.89
N GLY A 44 11.13 -0.46 -34.25
CA GLY A 44 9.75 -0.10 -33.96
C GLY A 44 9.04 -1.01 -32.94
N ALA A 45 9.79 -1.78 -32.15
CA ALA A 45 9.26 -2.72 -31.17
C ALA A 45 8.98 -2.08 -29.80
N VAL A 46 9.46 -0.86 -29.54
CA VAL A 46 9.19 -0.15 -28.29
C VAL A 46 7.75 0.39 -28.28
N GLN A 47 6.95 -0.09 -27.32
CA GLN A 47 5.64 0.46 -27.00
C GLN A 47 5.75 1.29 -25.72
N TRP A 48 5.58 2.61 -25.85
CA TRP A 48 5.63 3.54 -24.73
C TRP A 48 4.31 3.50 -23.94
N THR A 49 4.25 2.61 -22.94
CA THR A 49 3.10 2.50 -22.03
C THR A 49 3.30 3.40 -20.83
N VAL A 50 2.40 4.37 -20.62
CA VAL A 50 2.41 5.21 -19.42
C VAL A 50 1.87 4.41 -18.24
N SER A 51 2.68 4.24 -17.19
CA SER A 51 2.25 3.64 -15.93
C SER A 51 1.81 4.74 -14.97
N VAL A 52 0.60 4.61 -14.41
CA VAL A 52 0.09 5.52 -13.36
C VAL A 52 0.17 4.79 -12.02
N ASP A 53 0.97 5.28 -11.09
CA ASP A 53 0.98 4.80 -9.71
C ASP A 53 -0.07 5.55 -8.87
N SER A 54 -0.81 4.81 -8.06
CA SER A 54 -1.72 5.40 -7.06
C SER A 54 -0.95 5.60 -5.76
N SER A 55 -0.94 6.82 -5.23
CA SER A 55 -0.46 7.10 -3.87
C SER A 55 -1.63 7.20 -2.89
N ALA A 56 -1.48 6.66 -1.70
CA ALA A 56 -2.47 6.77 -0.63
C ALA A 56 -1.79 7.21 0.67
N VAL A 57 -2.27 8.28 1.28
CA VAL A 57 -1.79 8.79 2.57
C VAL A 57 -2.92 8.67 3.59
N ARG A 58 -2.65 8.02 4.73
CA ARG A 58 -3.63 7.90 5.81
C ARG A 58 -3.79 9.26 6.49
N ALA A 59 -5.02 9.78 6.53
CA ALA A 59 -5.34 10.99 7.28
C ALA A 59 -5.27 10.71 8.79
N HIS A 60 -4.77 11.67 9.57
CA HIS A 60 -4.82 11.61 11.03
C HIS A 60 -6.27 11.59 11.51
N GLN A 61 -6.58 10.95 12.64
CA GLN A 61 -7.96 10.86 13.17
C GLN A 61 -8.60 12.23 13.45
N HIS A 62 -7.78 13.28 13.63
CA HIS A 62 -8.22 14.67 13.80
C HIS A 62 -8.21 15.50 12.51
N ALA A 63 -7.89 14.89 11.36
CA ALA A 63 -7.93 15.57 10.05
C ALA A 63 -9.36 15.78 9.54
N ALA A 64 -10.37 15.21 10.21
CA ALA A 64 -11.75 15.65 10.07
C ALA A 64 -11.82 17.09 10.59
N GLY A 65 -11.68 18.06 9.68
CA GLY A 65 -11.78 19.48 10.01
C GLY A 65 -13.13 19.86 10.64
N ALA A 66 -13.30 21.17 10.90
CA ALA A 66 -14.53 21.69 11.48
C ALA A 66 -15.78 21.28 10.69
N ARG A 67 -16.89 21.01 11.39
CA ARG A 67 -18.17 20.68 10.77
C ARG A 67 -18.56 21.80 9.80
N LYS A 68 -18.85 21.46 8.53
CA LYS A 68 -19.55 22.38 7.63
C LYS A 68 -20.90 22.73 8.30
N LYS A 69 -21.22 24.03 8.36
CA LYS A 69 -22.48 24.56 8.90
C LYS A 69 -23.65 23.79 8.26
N GLY A 70 -24.27 22.90 9.03
CA GLY A 70 -25.35 22.01 8.56
C GLY A 70 -25.26 20.54 8.99
N ALA A 71 -24.11 20.04 9.46
CA ALA A 71 -24.02 18.65 9.92
C ALA A 71 -24.53 18.52 11.37
N ALA A 72 -25.75 18.01 11.52
CA ALA A 72 -26.47 17.80 12.78
C ALA A 72 -25.60 17.22 13.91
N ALA A 73 -25.84 17.71 15.13
CA ALA A 73 -25.13 17.32 16.35
C ALA A 73 -25.31 15.82 16.66
N PRO A 74 -24.30 15.16 17.26
CA PRO A 74 -24.46 13.76 17.68
C PRO A 74 -25.48 13.70 18.82
N ARG A 75 -26.49 12.84 18.67
CA ARG A 75 -27.48 12.56 19.72
C ARG A 75 -26.74 12.04 20.97
N SER A 76 -26.85 12.76 22.09
CA SER A 76 -26.48 12.18 23.39
C SER A 76 -27.39 10.99 23.63
N ARG A 77 -26.80 9.79 23.78
CA ARG A 77 -27.51 8.66 24.36
C ARG A 77 -27.51 8.87 25.86
N SER A 78 -28.67 9.13 26.43
CA SER A 78 -28.87 9.12 27.88
C SER A 78 -28.59 7.71 28.40
N SER A 79 -27.65 7.57 29.33
CA SER A 79 -27.44 6.33 30.07
C SER A 79 -28.64 6.11 31.00
N PRO A 80 -29.33 4.94 30.98
CA PRO A 80 -30.28 4.61 32.02
C PRO A 80 -29.51 4.23 33.29
N SER A 81 -29.87 4.89 34.39
CA SER A 81 -29.37 4.65 35.74
C SER A 81 -29.71 3.21 36.17
N MET A 82 -28.70 2.39 36.50
CA MET A 82 -28.90 1.07 37.09
C MET A 82 -29.27 1.25 38.56
N ALA A 83 -30.57 1.25 38.86
CA ALA A 83 -31.07 1.15 40.22
C ALA A 83 -30.61 -0.18 40.84
N LYS A 84 -29.90 -0.14 41.97
CA LYS A 84 -29.68 -1.31 42.81
C LYS A 84 -30.99 -1.71 43.46
N HIS A 85 -31.42 -2.96 43.29
CA HIS A 85 -32.21 -3.66 44.28
C HIS A 85 -31.88 -5.16 44.30
N SER A 86 -31.59 -5.60 45.52
CA SER A 86 -31.33 -6.95 46.00
C SER A 86 -32.53 -7.90 45.83
N GLY A 87 -32.25 -9.17 45.56
CA GLY A 87 -33.24 -10.25 45.69
C GLY A 87 -32.69 -11.58 45.18
N VAL A 88 -32.22 -12.42 46.09
CA VAL A 88 -31.97 -13.85 45.84
C VAL A 88 -33.27 -14.60 46.15
N PRO A 89 -33.71 -15.54 45.30
CA PRO A 89 -34.47 -16.67 45.80
C PRO A 89 -33.79 -18.00 45.45
N ALA A 90 -33.97 -18.94 46.38
CA ALA A 90 -33.47 -20.29 46.39
C ALA A 90 -34.37 -21.26 45.60
N ALA A 91 -33.74 -22.36 45.18
CA ALA A 91 -34.21 -23.75 45.01
C ALA A 91 -35.58 -24.08 44.41
N ASP A 92 -35.56 -24.99 43.43
CA ASP A 92 -36.15 -26.33 43.55
C ASP A 92 -35.15 -27.36 42.98
#